data_AF-A0A2A5H2C5-F1
#
_entry.id   AF-A0A2A5H2C5-F1
#
_cell.length_a   1.000
_cell.length_b   1.000
_cell.length_c   1.000
_cell.angle_alpha   90.00
_cell.angle_beta   90.00
_cell.angle_gamma   90.00
#
_symmetry.space_group_name_H-M   'P 1'
#
loop_
_entity.id
_entity.type
_entity.pdbx_description
1 polymer ?
#
loop_
_entity_poly.entity_id
_entity_poly.type
_entity_poly.pdbx_seq_one_letter_code
_entity_poly.pdbx_strand_id
1 'polypeptide(L)' 'MAKASHVKVRLESEAGTGYRYYTKRSTRAEYKIKKKKYDPWAVNPETGNKGMHVMFVEKKMPPSKK' A
#
# COMPACT_ATOMS: atom_id res chain seq x y z
N MET A 1 -12.33 2.54 -26.86
CA MET A 1 -12.55 2.12 -25.45
C MET A 1 -12.34 3.31 -24.54
N ALA A 2 -13.34 3.70 -23.75
CA ALA A 2 -13.14 4.73 -22.73
C ALA A 2 -12.08 4.26 -21.73
N LYS A 3 -11.06 5.09 -21.46
CA LYS A 3 -10.02 4.77 -20.49
C LYS A 3 -10.67 4.57 -19.11
N ALA A 4 -10.26 3.53 -18.39
CA ALA A 4 -10.76 3.30 -17.03
C ALA A 4 -10.51 4.54 -16.16
N SER A 5 -11.52 4.95 -15.39
CA SER A 5 -11.45 6.08 -14.45
C SER A 5 -10.57 5.81 -13.22
N HIS A 6 -9.99 4.61 -13.13
CA HIS A 6 -9.19 4.17 -12.01
C HIS A 6 -8.01 3.30 -12.45
N VAL A 7 -6.93 3.36 -11.67
CA VAL A 7 -5.71 2.57 -11.85
C VAL A 7 -5.54 1.65 -10.63
N LYS A 8 -5.11 0.41 -10.86
CA LYS A 8 -4.70 -0.49 -9.76
C LYS A 8 -3.35 -0.03 -9.24
N VAL A 9 -3.25 0.13 -7.92
CA VAL A 9 -2.03 0.55 -7.24
C VAL A 9 -1.74 -0.42 -6.09
N ARG A 10 -0.47 -0.51 -5.69
CA ARG A 10 -0.08 -1.27 -4.50
C ARG A 10 0.19 -0.29 -3.36
N LEU A 11 -0.20 -0.65 -2.15
CA LEU A 11 0.10 0.08 -0.92
C LEU A 11 1.19 -0.72 -0.21
N GLU A 12 2.35 -0.10 0.01
CA GLU A 12 3.51 -0.74 0.65
C GLU A 12 3.63 -0.26 2.10
N SER A 13 3.86 -1.20 3.00
CA SER A 13 4.06 -0.91 4.43
C SER A 13 5.30 -0.06 4.65
N GLU A 14 5.19 1.03 5.41
CA GLU A 14 6.35 1.84 5.82
C GLU A 14 7.27 1.10 6.81
N ALA A 15 6.82 -0.01 7.42
CA ALA A 15 7.65 -0.83 8.31
C ALA A 15 8.69 -1.69 7.58
N GLY A 16 8.78 -1.62 6.24
CA GLY A 16 9.83 -2.31 5.47
C GLY A 16 9.67 -3.83 5.39
N THR A 17 8.55 -4.37 5.86
CA THR A 17 8.24 -5.82 5.93
C THR A 17 8.02 -6.46 4.56
N GLY A 18 7.82 -5.63 3.52
CA GLY A 18 7.41 -6.09 2.19
C GLY A 18 5.94 -6.47 2.07
N TYR A 19 5.15 -6.35 3.16
CA TYR A 19 3.72 -6.60 3.13
C TYR A 19 2.99 -5.48 2.36
N ARG A 20 2.03 -5.88 1.53
CA ARG A 20 1.40 -5.00 0.55
C ARG A 20 -0.08 -5.27 0.42
N TYR A 21 -0.84 -4.20 0.26
CA TYR A 21 -2.23 -4.26 -0.16
C TYR A 21 -2.38 -3.80 -1.61
N TYR A 22 -3.46 -4.23 -2.26
CA TYR A 22 -3.85 -3.73 -3.57
C TYR A 22 -5.13 -2.92 -3.46
N THR A 23 -5.17 -1.77 -4.14
CA THR A 23 -6.35 -0.91 -4.18
C THR A 23 -6.49 -0.28 -5.55
N LYS A 24 -7.65 0.32 -5.80
CA LYS A 24 -7.90 1.18 -6.96
C LYS A 24 -7.76 2.63 -6.53
N ARG A 25 -7.09 3.44 -7.36
CA ARG A 25 -6.99 4.91 -7.23
C ARG A 25 -7.69 5.54 -8.43
N SER A 26 -8.47 6.60 -8.21
CA SER A 26 -9.01 7.40 -9.31
C SER A 26 -7.87 8.03 -10.12
N THR A 27 -8.00 8.07 -11.45
CA THR A 27 -7.05 8.78 -12.32
C THR A 27 -7.06 10.29 -12.08
N ARG A 28 -8.14 10.84 -11.52
CA ARG A 28 -8.31 12.26 -11.20
C ARG A 28 -7.74 12.66 -9.83
N ALA A 29 -7.28 11.70 -9.02
CA ALA A 29 -6.75 12.01 -7.70
C ALA A 29 -5.36 12.67 -7.82
N GLU A 30 -5.20 13.85 -7.21
CA GLU A 30 -3.92 14.57 -7.18
C GLU A 30 -2.96 13.97 -6.15
N TYR A 31 -3.49 13.45 -5.03
CA TYR A 31 -2.70 12.94 -3.92
C TYR A 31 -2.45 11.43 -3.98
N LYS A 32 -1.34 11.00 -3.39
CA LYS A 32 -1.03 9.56 -3.18
C LYS A 32 -1.86 9.02 -2.03
N ILE A 33 -2.38 7.80 -2.16
CA ILE A 33 -3.10 7.15 -1.07
C ILE A 33 -2.12 6.84 0.06
N LYS A 34 -2.40 7.37 1.25
CA LYS A 34 -1.77 6.99 2.52
C LYS A 34 -2.86 6.51 3.47
N LYS A 35 -2.73 5.30 4.00
CA LYS A 35 -3.73 4.72 4.92
C LYS A 35 -3.03 3.95 6.03
N LYS A 36 -3.51 4.11 7.26
CA LYS A 36 -3.11 3.27 8.39
C LYS A 36 -3.83 1.93 8.27
N LYS A 37 -3.08 0.83 8.13
CA LYS A 37 -3.60 -0.53 8.02
C LYS A 37 -2.77 -1.49 8.86
N TYR A 38 -3.32 -2.65 9.14
CA TYR A 38 -2.60 -3.69 9.85
C TYR A 38 -1.52 -4.31 8.96
N ASP A 39 -0.30 -4.41 9.49
CA ASP A 39 0.78 -5.21 8.94
C ASP A 39 1.09 -6.34 9.92
N PRO A 40 0.82 -7.62 9.58
CA PRO A 40 1.07 -8.76 10.46
C PRO A 40 2.56 -8.98 10.75
N TRP A 41 3.45 -8.44 9.91
CA TRP A 41 4.90 -8.65 10.02
C TRP A 41 5.62 -7.46 10.67
N ALA A 42 4.94 -6.34 10.89
CA ALA A 42 5.54 -5.17 11.52
C ALA A 42 5.78 -5.44 13.01
N VAL A 43 6.99 -5.16 13.51
CA VAL A 43 7.34 -5.37 14.92
C VAL A 43 7.05 -4.09 15.69
N ASN A 44 6.18 -4.17 16.70
CA ASN A 44 5.90 -3.04 17.57
C ASN A 44 7.12 -2.77 18.48
N PRO A 45 7.73 -1.57 18.42
CA PRO A 45 8.91 -1.26 19.22
C PRO A 45 8.65 -1.26 20.74
N GLU A 46 7.41 -1.03 21.18
CA GLU A 46 7.07 -0.95 22.61
C GLU A 46 6.89 -2.32 23.25
N THR A 47 6.26 -3.25 22.53
CA THR A 47 5.90 -4.58 23.06
C THR A 47 6.78 -5.70 22.55
N GLY A 48 7.61 -5.45 21.52
CA GLY A 48 8.42 -6.46 20.85
C GLY A 48 7.62 -7.47 20.02
N ASN A 49 6.29 -7.37 20.02
CA ASN A 49 5.41 -8.31 19.34
C ASN A 49 5.26 -7.99 17.84
N LYS A 50 5.03 -9.03 17.05
CA LYS A 50 4.69 -8.91 15.62
C LYS A 50 3.22 -8.51 15.46
N GLY A 51 2.94 -7.69 14.47
CA GLY A 51 1.62 -7.23 14.12
C GLY A 51 1.32 -5.84 14.69
N MET A 52 1.31 -4.81 13.85
CA MET A 52 0.81 -3.49 14.25
C MET A 52 0.14 -2.76 13.10
N HIS A 53 -0.68 -1.77 13.44
CA HIS A 53 -1.21 -0.83 12.46
C HIS A 53 -0.16 0.20 12.07
N VAL A 54 0.36 0.08 10.86
CA VAL A 54 1.37 0.98 10.28
C VAL A 54 0.78 1.76 9.12
N MET A 55 1.48 2.81 8.73
CA MET A 55 1.13 3.58 7.55
C MET A 55 1.55 2.80 6.29
N PHE A 56 0.64 2.75 5.32
CA PHE A 56 0.91 2.21 4.01
C PHE A 56 0.85 3.33 2.96
N VAL A 57 1.83 3.35 2.08
CA VAL A 57 1.99 4.38 1.04
C VAL A 57 1.84 3.78 -0.34
N GLU A 58 1.16 4.51 -1.21
CA GLU A 58 0.98 4.14 -2.61
C GLU A 58 2.31 4.02 -3.39
N LYS A 59 2.44 2.90 -4.09
CA LYS A 59 3.48 2.57 -5.06
C LYS A 59 2.83 2.06 -6.35
N LYS A 60 3.59 2.14 -7.44
CA LYS A 60 3.17 1.63 -8.76
C LYS A 60 3.04 0.10 -8.72
N MET A 61 2.09 -0.43 -9.48
CA MET A 61 2.01 -1.87 -9.73
C MET A 61 3.28 -2.36 -10.43
N PRO A 62 3.75 -3.60 -10.14
CA PRO A 62 4.82 -4.20 -10.91
C PRO A 62 4.39 -4.32 -12.39
N PRO A 63 5.35 -4.17 -13.33
CA PRO A 63 5.05 -4.34 -14.74
C PRO A 63 4.63 -5.79 -15.02
N SER A 64 3.67 -5.96 -15.93
CA SER A 64 3.16 -7.29 -16.31
C SER A 64 4.18 -8.12 -17.11
N LYS A 65 5.18 -7.47 -17.69
CA LYS A 65 6.30 -8.09 -18.41
C LYS A 65 7.58 -7.64 -17.73
N LYS A 66 8.52 -8.57 -17.56
CA LYS A 66 9.87 -8.29 -17.08
C LYS A 66 10.63 -7.49 -18.12
#